data_AF-A0A3C0Z7M4-F1
#
_entry.id   AF-A0A3C0Z7M4-F1
#
_cell.length_a   1.000
_cell.length_b   1.000
_cell.length_c   1.000
_cell.angle_alpha   90.00
_cell.angle_beta   90.00
_cell.angle_gamma   90.00
#
_symmetry.space_group_name_H-M   'P 1'
#
loop_
_entity.id
_entity.type
_entity.pdbx_description
1 polymer ?
#
loop_
_entity_poly.entity_id
_entity_poly.type
_entity_poly.pdbx_seq_one_letter_code
_entity_poly.pdbx_strand_id
1 'polypeptide(L)'
;PPFGMDGPPPDFFMTDGERAGLPPIESVEQPAQLTSEILQEREIVRILINYGDYLATWEGDGDIPVAGLLLGNISDIEFKDKAAAYILNVYREAAEKYEIPDTKQFYSNSNPAIADLAINCVASKYSLSENWNDDKRKIYVTQEYEHLKQLVVTAIYRIKKRKIEAEMHHIREEMKHEQDVANLEVLIFKYQKLKEAERLLGGFLGNTIVK
;
A
#
# COMPACT_ATOMS: atom_id res chain seq x y z
N PRO A 1 -39.83 60.45 -4.05
CA PRO A 1 -40.30 59.12 -3.62
C PRO A 1 -39.94 58.07 -4.70
N PRO A 2 -39.67 56.82 -4.30
CA PRO A 2 -38.34 56.24 -4.46
C PRO A 2 -38.17 55.45 -5.76
N PHE A 3 -36.97 55.52 -6.32
CA PHE A 3 -36.46 54.53 -7.27
C PHE A 3 -36.21 53.24 -6.47
N GLY A 4 -37.12 52.28 -6.62
CA GLY A 4 -36.95 50.93 -6.09
C GLY A 4 -35.74 50.29 -6.78
N MET A 5 -34.73 49.95 -5.97
CA MET A 5 -33.63 49.10 -6.39
C MET A 5 -34.20 47.69 -6.66
N ASP A 6 -34.64 47.43 -7.88
CA ASP A 6 -34.89 46.07 -8.37
C ASP A 6 -33.54 45.40 -8.64
N GLY A 7 -32.85 45.05 -7.55
CA GLY A 7 -31.82 44.02 -7.61
C GLY A 7 -32.47 42.69 -8.01
N PRO A 8 -31.72 41.79 -8.66
CA PRO A 8 -32.24 40.45 -8.93
C PRO A 8 -32.72 39.80 -7.62
N PRO A 9 -33.80 39.00 -7.66
CA PRO A 9 -34.35 38.34 -6.48
C PRO A 9 -33.23 37.64 -5.68
N PRO A 10 -33.31 37.61 -4.33
CA PRO A 10 -32.30 36.98 -3.48
C PRO A 10 -31.96 35.54 -3.89
N ASP A 11 -32.94 34.84 -4.46
CA ASP A 11 -32.85 33.46 -4.92
C ASP A 11 -32.06 33.28 -6.22
N PHE A 12 -31.66 34.36 -6.90
CA PHE A 12 -30.87 34.30 -8.14
C PHE A 12 -29.47 33.73 -7.93
N PHE A 13 -28.91 33.89 -6.73
CA PHE A 13 -27.57 33.40 -6.38
C PHE A 13 -27.58 32.04 -5.65
N MET A 14 -28.75 31.46 -5.41
CA MET A 14 -28.88 30.16 -4.73
C MET A 14 -28.69 29.01 -5.72
N THR A 15 -27.95 28.00 -5.29
CA THR A 15 -27.84 26.71 -6.00
C THR A 15 -29.14 25.91 -5.87
N ASP A 16 -29.42 24.99 -6.81
CA ASP A 16 -30.65 24.18 -6.79
C ASP A 16 -30.82 23.36 -5.50
N GLY A 17 -29.71 23.02 -4.82
CA GLY A 17 -29.72 22.36 -3.51
C GLY A 17 -30.18 23.26 -2.36
N GLU A 18 -29.80 24.54 -2.39
CA GLU A 18 -30.20 25.53 -1.38
C GLU A 18 -31.68 25.90 -1.51
N ARG A 19 -32.21 25.97 -2.75
CA ARG A 19 -33.66 26.16 -3.00
C ARG A 19 -34.52 25.00 -2.50
N ALA A 20 -33.96 23.79 -2.44
CA ALA A 20 -34.68 22.59 -2.03
C ALA A 20 -34.61 22.32 -0.51
N GLY A 21 -33.96 23.19 0.28
CA GLY A 21 -33.83 23.02 1.73
C GLY A 21 -33.04 21.77 2.15
N LEU A 22 -32.17 21.27 1.26
CA LEU A 22 -31.30 20.13 1.57
C LEU A 22 -30.16 20.61 2.48
N PRO A 23 -29.81 19.85 3.54
CA PRO A 23 -28.66 20.19 4.37
C PRO A 23 -27.41 20.28 3.50
N PRO A 24 -26.41 21.12 3.86
CA PRO A 24 -25.14 21.19 3.13
C PRO A 24 -24.58 19.78 3.04
N ILE A 25 -24.31 19.32 1.82
CA ILE A 25 -23.66 18.04 1.59
C ILE A 25 -22.28 18.17 2.22
N GLU A 26 -22.10 17.57 3.40
CA GLU A 26 -20.79 17.38 4.00
C GLU A 26 -19.89 16.79 2.92
N SER A 27 -18.73 17.41 2.73
CA SER A 27 -17.73 16.98 1.77
C SER A 27 -17.38 15.52 2.03
N VAL A 28 -18.00 14.60 1.29
CA VAL A 28 -17.65 13.19 1.26
C VAL A 28 -16.19 13.16 0.82
N GLU A 29 -15.29 12.81 1.74
CA GLU A 29 -13.90 12.52 1.41
C GLU A 29 -13.94 11.52 0.26
N GLN A 30 -13.52 11.97 -0.93
CA GLN A 30 -13.45 11.09 -2.09
C GLN A 30 -12.60 9.88 -1.69
N PRO A 31 -13.05 8.64 -1.93
CA PRO A 31 -12.25 7.48 -1.64
C PRO A 31 -10.92 7.66 -2.37
N ALA A 32 -9.81 7.58 -1.62
CA ALA A 32 -8.46 7.71 -2.18
C ALA A 32 -8.37 6.85 -3.44
N GLN A 33 -8.08 7.48 -4.59
CA GLN A 33 -7.96 6.78 -5.86
C GLN A 33 -6.99 5.61 -5.67
N LEU A 34 -7.43 4.39 -6.00
CA LEU A 34 -6.67 3.17 -5.76
C LEU A 34 -5.46 3.13 -6.71
N THR A 35 -4.33 3.67 -6.26
CA THR A 35 -3.08 3.67 -7.03
C THR A 35 -2.38 2.32 -6.90
N SER A 36 -1.50 2.01 -7.86
CA SER A 36 -0.60 0.84 -7.77
C SER A 36 0.22 0.82 -6.48
N GLU A 37 0.59 2.01 -5.98
CA GLU A 37 1.30 2.18 -4.72
C GLU A 37 0.45 1.75 -3.51
N ILE A 38 -0.79 2.23 -3.42
CA ILE A 38 -1.73 1.85 -2.36
C ILE A 38 -2.01 0.34 -2.42
N LEU A 39 -2.16 -0.24 -3.61
CA LEU A 39 -2.35 -1.68 -3.78
C LEU A 39 -1.19 -2.50 -3.23
N GLN A 40 0.06 -2.07 -3.46
CA GLN A 40 1.24 -2.74 -2.93
C GLN A 40 1.32 -2.65 -1.39
N GLU A 41 0.98 -1.50 -0.82
CA GLU A 41 0.94 -1.30 0.63
C GLU A 41 -0.11 -2.20 1.30
N ARG A 42 -1.31 -2.26 0.71
CA ARG A 42 -2.39 -3.12 1.18
C ARG A 42 -2.06 -4.60 1.02
N GLU A 43 -1.29 -4.97 0.00
CA GLU A 43 -0.80 -6.34 -0.14
C GLU A 43 0.15 -6.73 0.99
N ILE A 44 1.06 -5.85 1.39
CA ILE A 44 1.93 -6.09 2.56
C ILE A 44 1.08 -6.28 3.82
N VAL A 45 0.08 -5.42 4.04
CA VAL A 45 -0.84 -5.54 5.18
C VAL A 45 -1.63 -6.84 5.14
N ARG A 46 -2.11 -7.25 3.96
CA ARG A 46 -2.80 -8.54 3.77
C ARG A 46 -1.92 -9.70 4.21
N ILE A 47 -0.65 -9.69 3.81
CA ILE A 47 0.29 -10.75 4.20
C ILE A 47 0.53 -10.72 5.71
N LEU A 48 0.73 -9.54 6.32
CA LEU A 48 0.91 -9.42 7.77
C LEU A 48 -0.30 -9.95 8.55
N ILE A 49 -1.52 -9.59 8.16
CA ILE A 49 -2.75 -10.02 8.83
C ILE A 49 -2.99 -11.53 8.68
N ASN A 50 -2.76 -12.09 7.49
CA ASN A 50 -3.10 -13.49 7.23
C ASN A 50 -2.00 -14.49 7.61
N TYR A 51 -0.75 -14.04 7.64
CA TYR A 51 0.42 -14.90 7.74
C TYR A 51 1.53 -14.37 8.65
N GLY A 52 1.34 -13.23 9.34
CA GLY A 52 2.42 -12.58 10.09
C GLY A 52 3.05 -13.44 11.20
N ASP A 53 2.25 -14.30 11.83
CA ASP A 53 2.65 -15.27 12.86
C ASP A 53 3.18 -16.59 12.28
N TYR A 54 3.01 -16.83 10.98
CA TYR A 54 3.45 -18.05 10.32
C TYR A 54 4.98 -18.14 10.32
N LEU A 55 5.50 -19.25 10.84
CA LEU A 55 6.91 -19.59 10.84
C LEU A 55 7.29 -20.24 9.51
N ALA A 56 8.27 -19.66 8.81
CA ALA A 56 8.79 -20.21 7.57
C ALA A 56 10.32 -20.28 7.60
N THR A 57 10.87 -21.27 6.90
CA THR A 57 12.32 -21.39 6.69
C THR A 57 12.76 -20.52 5.52
N TRP A 58 13.57 -19.51 5.83
CA TRP A 58 14.10 -18.56 4.85
C TRP A 58 15.48 -18.99 4.34
N GLU A 59 16.25 -18.08 3.75
CA GLU A 59 17.66 -18.37 3.44
C GLU A 59 18.47 -18.38 4.74
N GLY A 60 18.91 -19.57 5.17
CA GLY A 60 19.68 -19.77 6.42
C GLY A 60 19.12 -20.87 7.31
N ASP A 61 19.64 -20.97 8.54
CA ASP A 61 19.18 -21.92 9.56
C ASP A 61 18.15 -21.24 10.48
N GLY A 62 16.97 -21.85 10.60
CA GLY A 62 15.93 -21.44 11.55
C GLY A 62 14.66 -20.90 10.90
N ASP A 63 13.55 -21.10 11.61
CA ASP A 63 12.26 -20.57 11.20
C ASP A 63 12.06 -19.16 11.77
N ILE A 64 11.73 -18.21 10.91
CA ILE A 64 11.47 -16.82 11.29
C ILE A 64 10.02 -16.49 10.94
N PRO A 65 9.27 -15.79 11.81
CA PRO A 65 7.94 -15.31 11.48
C PRO A 65 7.96 -14.45 10.21
N VAL A 66 6.95 -14.61 9.35
CA VAL A 66 6.78 -13.78 8.14
C VAL A 66 6.79 -12.29 8.48
N ALA A 67 6.16 -11.88 9.59
CA ALA A 67 6.18 -10.49 10.04
C ALA A 67 7.60 -9.99 10.29
N GLY A 68 8.44 -10.79 10.95
CA GLY A 68 9.84 -10.43 11.22
C GLY A 68 10.63 -10.19 9.93
N LEU A 69 10.48 -11.08 8.94
CA LEU A 69 11.15 -10.90 7.65
C LEU A 69 10.64 -9.66 6.91
N LEU A 70 9.32 -9.48 6.81
CA LEU A 70 8.71 -8.34 6.13
C LEU A 70 9.17 -7.02 6.76
N LEU A 71 8.95 -6.87 8.06
CA LEU A 71 9.26 -5.64 8.80
C LEU A 71 10.75 -5.29 8.71
N GLY A 72 11.64 -6.28 8.85
CA GLY A 72 13.08 -6.08 8.71
C GLY A 72 13.50 -5.61 7.32
N ASN A 73 12.75 -5.99 6.28
CA ASN A 73 13.05 -5.61 4.90
C ASN A 73 12.41 -4.29 4.44
N ILE A 74 11.41 -3.77 5.16
CA ILE A 74 10.65 -2.57 4.77
C ILE A 74 10.69 -1.47 5.86
N SER A 75 11.65 -1.56 6.78
CA SER A 75 11.80 -0.62 7.90
C SER A 75 11.98 0.83 7.45
N ASP A 76 12.57 1.03 6.27
CA ASP A 76 12.86 2.31 5.65
C ASP A 76 11.73 2.79 4.69
N ILE A 77 10.58 2.12 4.69
CA ILE A 77 9.46 2.42 3.80
C ILE A 77 8.28 3.00 4.59
N GLU A 78 7.82 4.16 4.15
CA GLU A 78 6.62 4.82 4.66
C GLU A 78 5.43 4.54 3.74
N PHE A 79 4.28 4.27 4.34
CA PHE A 79 3.05 3.97 3.61
C PHE A 79 2.22 5.25 3.43
N LYS A 80 1.70 5.46 2.22
CA LYS A 80 0.82 6.59 1.90
C LYS A 80 -0.63 6.33 2.30
N ASP A 81 -1.08 5.08 2.24
CA ASP A 81 -2.41 4.68 2.68
C ASP A 81 -2.47 4.70 4.22
N LYS A 82 -3.18 5.68 4.79
CA LYS A 82 -3.23 5.93 6.24
C LYS A 82 -3.66 4.69 7.04
N ALA A 83 -4.63 3.94 6.53
CA ALA A 83 -5.11 2.72 7.18
C ALA A 83 -4.02 1.61 7.18
N ALA A 84 -3.37 1.40 6.03
CA ALA A 84 -2.26 0.45 5.93
C ALA A 84 -1.05 0.86 6.79
N ALA A 85 -0.72 2.16 6.81
CA ALA A 85 0.35 2.72 7.63
C ALA A 85 0.11 2.50 9.13
N TYR A 86 -1.14 2.69 9.58
CA TYR A 86 -1.51 2.41 10.97
C TYR A 86 -1.25 0.96 11.33
N ILE A 87 -1.76 0.02 10.52
CA ILE A 87 -1.59 -1.42 10.78
C ILE A 87 -0.11 -1.79 10.80
N LEU A 88 0.66 -1.30 9.82
CA LEU A 88 2.10 -1.52 9.76
C LEU A 88 2.82 -1.04 11.03
N ASN A 89 2.45 0.12 11.55
CA ASN A 89 3.04 0.66 12.78
C ASN A 89 2.69 -0.18 14.01
N VAL A 90 1.45 -0.66 14.14
CA VAL A 90 1.08 -1.59 15.21
C VAL A 90 1.94 -2.87 15.16
N TYR A 91 2.20 -3.41 13.97
CA TYR A 91 3.12 -4.54 13.80
C TYR A 91 4.57 -4.19 14.17
N ARG A 92 5.06 -3.00 13.82
CA ARG A 92 6.40 -2.53 14.21
C ARG A 92 6.54 -2.43 15.73
N GLU A 93 5.59 -1.80 16.40
CA GLU A 93 5.58 -1.63 17.86
C GLU A 93 5.50 -2.97 18.61
N ALA A 94 4.75 -3.94 18.10
CA ALA A 94 4.72 -5.28 18.66
C ALA A 94 6.04 -6.02 18.42
N ALA A 95 6.66 -5.87 17.25
CA ALA A 95 7.93 -6.50 16.93
C ALA A 95 9.08 -6.00 17.83
N GLU A 96 9.07 -4.73 18.24
CA GLU A 96 10.00 -4.19 19.24
C GLU A 96 9.94 -4.91 20.59
N LYS A 97 8.78 -5.53 20.89
CA LYS A 97 8.54 -6.33 22.10
C LYS A 97 8.68 -7.84 21.85
N TYR A 98 9.11 -8.24 20.65
CA TYR A 98 9.14 -9.64 20.20
C TYR A 98 7.76 -10.31 20.19
N GLU A 99 6.70 -9.52 19.96
CA GLU A 99 5.31 -9.96 19.92
C GLU A 99 4.70 -9.82 18.51
N ILE A 100 3.57 -10.50 18.29
CA ILE A 100 2.73 -10.32 17.10
C ILE A 100 1.37 -9.76 17.56
N PRO A 101 0.86 -8.67 16.94
CA PRO A 101 -0.44 -8.12 17.30
C PRO A 101 -1.58 -9.12 17.06
N ASP A 102 -2.57 -9.17 17.96
CA ASP A 102 -3.83 -9.88 17.69
C ASP A 102 -4.60 -9.18 16.58
N THR A 103 -4.83 -9.86 15.46
CA THR A 103 -5.50 -9.29 14.29
C THR A 103 -6.93 -8.84 14.57
N LYS A 104 -7.58 -9.35 15.63
CA LYS A 104 -8.93 -8.92 16.05
C LYS A 104 -9.03 -7.43 16.38
N GLN A 105 -7.93 -6.83 16.84
CA GLN A 105 -7.89 -5.41 17.15
C GLN A 105 -8.08 -4.53 15.91
N PHE A 106 -7.78 -5.06 14.71
CA PHE A 106 -7.97 -4.32 13.46
C PHE A 106 -9.43 -4.38 12.99
N TYR A 107 -10.11 -5.52 13.10
CA TYR A 107 -11.53 -5.65 12.71
C TYR A 107 -12.47 -4.85 13.60
N SER A 108 -12.09 -4.66 14.87
CA SER A 108 -12.86 -3.91 15.87
C SER A 108 -12.37 -2.47 16.05
N ASN A 109 -11.52 -1.98 15.14
CA ASN A 109 -10.97 -0.64 15.23
C ASN A 109 -12.08 0.40 15.06
N SER A 110 -12.04 1.46 15.90
CA SER A 110 -13.01 2.56 15.82
C SER A 110 -12.98 3.32 14.50
N ASN A 111 -11.86 3.30 13.78
CA ASN A 111 -11.75 3.89 12.46
C ASN A 111 -12.25 2.89 11.40
N PRO A 112 -13.34 3.19 10.68
CA PRO A 112 -13.93 2.28 9.71
C PRO A 112 -12.94 1.93 8.58
N ALA A 113 -12.07 2.84 8.15
CA ALA A 113 -11.11 2.56 7.08
C ALA A 113 -10.10 1.46 7.46
N ILE A 114 -9.72 1.37 8.74
CA ILE A 114 -8.82 0.34 9.26
C ILE A 114 -9.57 -0.99 9.36
N ALA A 115 -10.78 -0.97 9.92
CA ALA A 115 -11.62 -2.15 10.05
C ALA A 115 -11.95 -2.76 8.68
N ASP A 116 -12.37 -1.94 7.73
CA ASP A 116 -12.69 -2.36 6.36
C ASP A 116 -11.47 -2.95 5.66
N LEU A 117 -10.29 -2.32 5.78
CA LEU A 117 -9.05 -2.86 5.20
C LEU A 117 -8.74 -4.24 5.79
N ALA A 118 -8.79 -4.38 7.11
CA ALA A 118 -8.50 -5.64 7.77
C ALA A 118 -9.50 -6.75 7.39
N ILE A 119 -10.79 -6.43 7.33
CA ILE A 119 -11.85 -7.37 6.88
C ILE A 119 -11.58 -7.81 5.43
N ASN A 120 -11.28 -6.87 4.53
CA ASN A 120 -10.96 -7.16 3.13
C ASN A 120 -9.73 -8.06 2.99
N CYS A 121 -8.69 -7.83 3.81
CA CYS A 121 -7.50 -8.67 3.83
C CYS A 121 -7.84 -10.13 4.14
N VAL A 122 -8.75 -10.39 5.08
CA VAL A 122 -9.15 -11.75 5.44
C VAL A 122 -10.08 -12.36 4.40
N ALA A 123 -11.05 -11.60 3.89
CA ALA A 123 -11.99 -12.08 2.87
C ALA A 123 -11.27 -12.57 1.59
N SER A 124 -10.18 -11.89 1.20
CA SER A 124 -9.36 -12.30 0.06
C SER A 124 -8.79 -13.71 0.19
N LYS A 125 -8.40 -14.15 1.41
CA LYS A 125 -7.91 -15.51 1.69
C LYS A 125 -8.97 -16.57 1.42
N TYR A 126 -10.24 -16.28 1.73
CA TYR A 126 -11.35 -17.25 1.62
C TYR A 126 -12.00 -17.29 0.23
N SER A 127 -11.87 -16.23 -0.58
CA SER A 127 -12.40 -16.18 -1.96
C SER A 127 -11.81 -17.24 -2.91
N LEU A 128 -10.65 -17.81 -2.59
CA LEU A 128 -10.01 -18.89 -3.34
C LEU A 128 -10.48 -20.30 -2.90
N SER A 129 -11.28 -20.42 -1.84
CA SER A 129 -11.49 -21.69 -1.12
C SER A 129 -12.85 -22.39 -1.37
N GLU A 130 -13.89 -21.74 -1.87
CA GLU A 130 -15.24 -22.35 -1.87
C GLU A 130 -15.73 -22.91 -3.22
N ASN A 131 -15.28 -22.37 -4.36
CA ASN A 131 -15.93 -22.69 -5.64
C ASN A 131 -15.28 -23.81 -6.48
N TRP A 132 -14.25 -24.50 -5.98
CA TRP A 132 -13.52 -25.47 -6.83
C TRP A 132 -12.98 -26.71 -6.10
N ASN A 133 -13.77 -27.29 -5.19
CA ASN A 133 -13.43 -28.56 -4.55
C ASN A 133 -14.54 -29.61 -4.76
N ASP A 134 -14.93 -29.80 -6.03
CA ASP A 134 -15.78 -30.92 -6.42
C ASP A 134 -14.87 -32.13 -6.66
N ASP A 135 -15.04 -33.19 -5.86
CA ASP A 135 -14.29 -34.48 -5.83
C ASP A 135 -14.11 -35.15 -7.21
N LYS A 136 -14.79 -34.64 -8.25
CA LYS A 136 -14.78 -35.10 -9.63
C LYS A 136 -13.68 -34.47 -10.50
N ARG A 137 -13.10 -33.34 -10.10
CA ARG A 137 -12.08 -32.62 -10.87
C ARG A 137 -10.82 -32.53 -10.00
N LYS A 138 -9.88 -33.46 -10.19
CA LYS A 138 -8.57 -33.50 -9.49
C LYS A 138 -7.67 -32.31 -9.85
N ILE A 139 -8.14 -31.09 -9.64
CA ILE A 139 -7.39 -29.86 -9.75
C ILE A 139 -7.04 -29.50 -8.32
N TYR A 140 -5.85 -29.93 -7.87
CA TYR A 140 -5.31 -29.48 -6.61
C TYR A 140 -5.07 -27.97 -6.74
N VAL A 141 -5.94 -27.16 -6.14
CA VAL A 141 -5.68 -25.72 -5.97
C VAL A 141 -4.54 -25.64 -4.96
N THR A 142 -3.36 -25.25 -5.43
CA THR A 142 -2.21 -25.03 -4.53
C THR A 142 -2.59 -23.94 -3.56
N GLN A 143 -2.54 -24.24 -2.27
CA GLN A 143 -2.91 -23.26 -1.25
C GLN A 143 -1.88 -22.12 -1.25
N GLU A 144 -2.32 -20.88 -1.01
CA GLU A 144 -1.43 -19.70 -1.00
C GLU A 144 -0.22 -19.88 -0.07
N TYR A 145 -0.37 -20.66 1.02
CA TYR A 145 0.73 -20.96 1.94
C TYR A 145 1.88 -21.73 1.27
N GLU A 146 1.60 -22.56 0.26
CA GLU A 146 2.62 -23.37 -0.45
C GLU A 146 3.60 -22.47 -1.24
N HIS A 147 3.15 -21.27 -1.60
CA HIS A 147 3.94 -20.26 -2.29
C HIS A 147 4.23 -19.05 -1.40
N LEU A 148 4.03 -19.15 -0.09
CA LEU A 148 4.16 -18.03 0.85
C LEU A 148 5.54 -17.39 0.81
N LYS A 149 6.61 -18.20 0.70
CA LYS A 149 7.97 -17.69 0.56
C LYS A 149 8.11 -16.80 -0.68
N GLN A 150 7.62 -17.26 -1.82
CA GLN A 150 7.65 -16.49 -3.07
C GLN A 150 6.78 -15.24 -2.98
N LEU A 151 5.58 -15.34 -2.39
CA LEU A 151 4.65 -14.23 -2.18
C LEU A 151 5.32 -13.12 -1.37
N VAL A 152 5.88 -13.46 -0.20
CA VAL A 152 6.54 -12.51 0.71
C VAL A 152 7.73 -11.84 0.03
N VAL A 153 8.62 -12.63 -0.59
CA VAL A 153 9.80 -12.10 -1.30
C VAL A 153 9.39 -11.18 -2.45
N THR A 154 8.37 -11.55 -3.22
CA THR A 154 7.85 -10.74 -4.33
C THR A 154 7.28 -9.42 -3.83
N ALA A 155 6.51 -9.45 -2.73
CA ALA A 155 5.94 -8.24 -2.13
C ALA A 155 7.04 -7.27 -1.65
N ILE A 156 8.08 -7.78 -0.99
CA ILE A 156 9.27 -7.01 -0.57
C ILE A 156 9.96 -6.38 -1.78
N TYR A 157 10.21 -7.14 -2.84
CA TYR A 157 10.91 -6.63 -4.01
C TYR A 157 10.10 -5.57 -4.77
N ARG A 158 8.78 -5.73 -4.87
CA ARG A 158 7.90 -4.73 -5.49
C ARG A 158 7.97 -3.40 -4.77
N ILE A 159 7.83 -3.40 -3.45
CA ILE A 159 7.80 -2.15 -2.67
C ILE A 159 9.19 -1.48 -2.62
N LYS A 160 10.28 -2.26 -2.55
CA LYS A 160 11.65 -1.73 -2.67
C LYS A 160 11.93 -1.12 -4.04
N LYS A 161 11.48 -1.79 -5.12
CA LYS A 161 11.62 -1.28 -6.49
C LYS A 161 10.93 0.07 -6.65
N ARG A 162 9.71 0.20 -6.11
CA ARG A 162 8.97 1.46 -6.11
C ARG A 162 9.72 2.58 -5.38
N LYS A 163 10.28 2.29 -4.19
CA LYS A 163 11.08 3.27 -3.45
C LYS A 163 12.27 3.77 -4.27
N ILE A 164 12.99 2.85 -4.89
CA ILE A 164 14.13 3.18 -5.77
C ILE A 164 13.67 4.03 -6.96
N GLU A 165 12.55 3.69 -7.60
CA GLU A 165 12.01 4.46 -8.72
C GLU A 165 11.63 5.89 -8.31
N ALA A 166 11.05 6.07 -7.11
CA ALA A 166 10.73 7.39 -6.56
C ALA A 166 12.00 8.21 -6.28
N GLU A 167 13.02 7.59 -5.68
CA GLU A 167 14.31 8.25 -5.40
C GLU A 167 15.05 8.62 -6.70
N MET A 168 15.02 7.74 -7.70
CA MET A 168 15.55 8.04 -9.03
C MET A 168 14.84 9.21 -9.70
N HIS A 169 13.52 9.31 -9.55
CA HIS A 169 12.75 10.45 -10.03
C HIS A 169 13.20 11.74 -9.34
N HIS A 170 13.35 11.72 -8.00
CA HIS A 170 13.84 12.86 -7.24
C HIS A 170 15.22 13.35 -7.71
N ILE A 171 16.19 12.44 -7.82
CA ILE A 171 17.53 12.78 -8.31
C ILE A 171 17.48 13.33 -9.73
N ARG A 172 16.59 12.82 -10.59
CA ARG A 172 16.41 13.37 -11.94
C ARG A 172 15.90 14.82 -11.91
N GLU A 173 15.00 15.15 -11.00
CA GLU A 173 14.54 16.54 -10.84
C GLU A 173 15.62 17.45 -10.25
N GLU A 174 16.42 16.96 -9.29
CA GLU A 174 17.59 17.69 -8.76
C GLU A 174 18.60 18.01 -9.87
N MET A 175 18.95 17.02 -10.70
CA MET A 175 19.90 17.19 -11.81
C MET A 175 19.49 18.26 -12.82
N LYS A 176 18.19 18.57 -12.99
CA LYS A 176 17.72 19.61 -13.92
C LYS A 176 18.06 21.02 -13.45
N HIS A 177 18.21 21.21 -12.15
CA HIS A 177 18.37 22.52 -11.52
C HIS A 177 19.78 22.73 -10.96
N GLU A 178 20.59 21.67 -10.92
CA GLU A 178 21.96 21.71 -10.42
C GLU A 178 22.90 22.47 -11.37
N GLN A 179 23.72 23.36 -10.81
CA GLN A 179 24.65 24.21 -11.55
C GLN A 179 26.11 23.89 -11.20
N ASP A 180 26.37 23.26 -10.05
CA ASP A 180 27.70 22.82 -9.67
C ASP A 180 28.04 21.48 -10.35
N VAL A 181 29.11 21.50 -11.14
CA VAL A 181 29.62 20.32 -11.85
C VAL A 181 29.99 19.20 -10.88
N ALA A 182 30.60 19.52 -9.73
CA ALA A 182 31.00 18.52 -8.76
C ALA A 182 29.78 17.84 -8.12
N ASN A 183 28.72 18.61 -7.82
CA ASN A 183 27.49 18.04 -7.28
C ASN A 183 26.73 17.24 -8.35
N LEU A 184 26.74 17.70 -9.60
CA LEU A 184 26.14 16.96 -10.72
C LEU A 184 26.78 15.58 -10.91
N GLU A 185 28.10 15.47 -10.81
CA GLU A 185 28.81 14.19 -10.86
C GLU A 185 28.37 13.23 -9.73
N VAL A 186 28.19 13.75 -8.52
CA VAL A 186 27.67 12.98 -7.37
C VAL A 186 26.25 12.48 -7.63
N LEU A 187 25.37 13.34 -8.16
CA LEU A 187 23.98 12.97 -8.50
C LEU A 187 23.92 11.90 -9.58
N ILE A 188 24.74 12.02 -10.64
CA ILE A 188 24.84 11.01 -11.70
C ILE A 188 25.29 9.66 -11.13
N PHE A 189 26.32 9.66 -10.27
CA PHE A 189 26.80 8.44 -9.64
C PHE A 189 25.73 7.77 -8.78
N LYS A 190 25.01 8.53 -7.95
CA LYS A 190 23.87 8.02 -7.15
C LYS A 190 22.79 7.42 -8.05
N TYR A 191 22.39 8.13 -9.11
CA TYR A 191 21.38 7.66 -10.05
C TYR A 191 21.78 6.34 -10.72
N GLN A 192 23.05 6.20 -11.15
CA GLN A 192 23.57 4.98 -11.75
C GLN A 192 23.48 3.79 -10.78
N LYS A 193 23.83 3.99 -9.51
CA LYS A 193 23.73 2.95 -8.47
C LYS A 193 22.29 2.51 -8.22
N LEU A 194 21.36 3.46 -8.14
CA LEU A 194 19.94 3.15 -8.01
C LEU A 194 19.40 2.41 -9.26
N LYS A 195 19.84 2.80 -10.46
CA LYS A 195 19.45 2.13 -11.70
C LYS A 195 19.92 0.67 -11.76
N GLU A 196 21.12 0.40 -11.27
CA GLU A 196 21.64 -0.96 -11.15
C GLU A 196 20.79 -1.80 -10.19
N ALA A 197 20.44 -1.25 -9.02
CA ALA A 197 19.57 -1.91 -8.05
C ALA A 197 18.15 -2.15 -8.59
N GLU A 198 17.55 -1.18 -9.28
CA GLU A 198 16.24 -1.31 -9.93
C GLU A 198 16.23 -2.47 -10.95
N ARG A 199 17.29 -2.57 -11.75
CA ARG A 199 17.45 -3.66 -12.73
C ARG A 199 17.55 -5.03 -12.06
N LEU A 200 18.29 -5.14 -10.95
CA LEU A 200 18.41 -6.39 -10.19
C LEU A 200 17.06 -6.82 -9.62
N LEU A 201 16.31 -5.89 -9.00
CA LEU A 201 14.96 -6.16 -8.50
C LEU A 201 14.00 -6.56 -9.62
N GLY A 202 14.07 -5.91 -10.79
CA GLY A 202 13.31 -6.30 -11.97
C GLY A 202 13.62 -7.73 -12.46
N GLY A 203 14.88 -8.15 -12.34
CA GLY A 203 15.30 -9.52 -12.62
C GLY A 203 14.67 -10.53 -11.66
N PHE A 204 14.69 -10.26 -10.35
CA PHE A 204 14.07 -11.13 -9.35
C PHE A 204 12.54 -11.22 -9.46
N LEU A 205 11.90 -10.16 -9.93
CA LEU A 205 10.45 -10.14 -10.17
C LEU A 205 10.05 -10.82 -11.49
N GLY A 206 11.00 -11.31 -12.28
CA GLY A 206 10.75 -11.93 -13.58
C GLY A 206 10.27 -10.91 -14.61
N ASN A 207 11.19 -10.10 -15.13
CA ASN A 207 11.04 -9.24 -16.32
C ASN A 207 9.62 -8.75 -16.62
N THR A 208 9.12 -7.78 -15.82
CA THR A 208 8.12 -6.85 -16.34
C THR A 208 8.84 -5.87 -17.25
N ILE A 209 9.05 -6.26 -18.52
CA ILE A 209 9.37 -5.28 -19.56
C ILE A 209 8.09 -4.48 -19.75
N VAL A 210 8.00 -3.33 -19.08
CA VAL A 210 7.08 -2.28 -19.49
C VAL A 210 7.59 -1.82 -20.86
N LYS A 211 6.90 -2.26 -21.91
CA LYS A 211 7.09 -1.75 -23.27
C LYS A 211 6.50 -0.35 -23.39
#